data_AF-A0AAE1GNE3-F1
#
_entry.id   AF-A0AAE1GNE3-F1
#
_cell.length_a   1.000
_cell.length_b   1.000
_cell.length_c   1.000
_cell.angle_alpha   90.00
_cell.angle_beta   90.00
_cell.angle_gamma   90.00
#
_symmetry.space_group_name_H-M   'P 1'
#
loop_
_entity.id
_entity.type
_entity.pdbx_description
1 polymer ?
#
loop_
_entity_poly.entity_id
_entity_poly.type
_entity_poly.pdbx_seq_one_letter_code
_entity_poly.pdbx_strand_id
1 'polypeptide(L)'
;MNRQQTAIAKRAQIIALHDEGLSSRVIAQRLAVSRTTVQKWIHRHEETGNLLDAERRPPPRLTSRAQDEAIQQAVRDDPFTNAVSIRERLRLNQRSHPLPPGPVIYVQDRCPIHTAHAVQEWFRGREDVELLDWQSKGADLNPLENVWANMVNCWEPEMERRPEALMAHTQAQWEMFRNKPNEIRRIVASVPDRLRAVIEKEGGWTGY
;
A
#
# COMPACT_ATOMS: atom_id res chain seq x y z
N MET A 1 14.23 -29.32 -22.57
CA MET A 1 14.84 -28.03 -22.18
C MET A 1 13.87 -27.31 -21.24
N ASN A 2 14.31 -26.83 -20.06
CA ASN A 2 13.41 -26.17 -19.10
C ASN A 2 13.00 -24.78 -19.62
N ARG A 3 11.80 -24.29 -19.25
CA ARG A 3 11.26 -22.96 -19.60
C ARG A 3 12.24 -21.83 -19.26
N GLN A 4 12.97 -21.96 -18.14
CA GLN A 4 13.97 -20.99 -17.72
C GLN A 4 15.22 -20.98 -18.62
N GLN A 5 15.72 -22.16 -19.01
CA GLN A 5 16.82 -22.29 -19.98
C GLN A 5 16.45 -21.70 -21.34
N THR A 6 15.20 -21.90 -21.76
CA THR A 6 14.67 -21.33 -23.02
C THR A 6 14.57 -19.80 -22.96
N ALA A 7 14.23 -19.24 -21.79
CA ALA A 7 14.17 -17.80 -21.59
C ALA A 7 15.57 -17.16 -21.60
N ILE A 8 16.56 -17.76 -20.92
CA ILE A 8 17.95 -17.27 -20.90
C ILE A 8 18.56 -17.32 -22.31
N ALA A 9 18.37 -18.43 -23.04
CA ALA A 9 18.83 -18.56 -24.41
C ALA A 9 18.24 -17.48 -25.34
N LYS A 10 16.94 -17.17 -25.21
CA LYS A 10 16.30 -16.09 -25.96
C LYS A 10 16.86 -14.71 -25.61
N ARG A 11 17.19 -14.45 -24.34
CA ARG A 11 17.80 -13.17 -23.91
C ARG A 11 19.21 -13.02 -24.46
N ALA A 12 20.00 -14.09 -24.43
CA ALA A 12 21.34 -14.10 -25.02
C ALA A 12 21.30 -13.85 -26.54
N GLN A 13 20.34 -14.45 -27.26
CA GLN A 13 20.13 -14.19 -28.69
C GLN A 13 19.74 -12.74 -28.97
N ILE A 14 18.94 -12.11 -28.11
CA ILE A 14 18.60 -10.68 -28.22
C ILE A 14 19.86 -9.82 -28.15
N ILE A 15 20.73 -10.08 -27.17
CA ILE A 15 21.98 -9.30 -26.97
C ILE A 15 22.95 -9.53 -28.12
N ALA A 16 23.19 -10.78 -28.53
CA ALA A 16 24.11 -11.08 -29.62
C ALA A 16 23.71 -10.38 -30.93
N LEU A 17 22.42 -10.40 -31.29
CA LEU A 17 21.95 -9.71 -32.49
C LEU A 17 22.01 -8.18 -32.37
N HIS A 18 21.89 -7.64 -31.16
CA HIS A 18 22.08 -6.22 -30.91
C HIS A 18 23.54 -5.80 -31.09
N ASP A 19 24.48 -6.60 -30.58
CA ASP A 19 25.92 -6.36 -30.70
C ASP A 19 26.41 -6.49 -32.16
N GLU A 20 25.72 -7.30 -32.98
CA GLU A 20 25.86 -7.34 -34.45
C GLU A 20 25.32 -6.09 -35.16
N GLY A 21 24.72 -5.14 -34.43
CA GLY A 21 24.20 -3.88 -34.96
C GLY A 21 22.78 -3.94 -35.52
N LEU A 22 22.03 -5.02 -35.29
CA LEU A 22 20.64 -5.11 -35.77
C LEU A 22 19.72 -4.23 -34.93
N SER A 23 18.78 -3.55 -35.60
CA SER A 23 17.78 -2.74 -34.90
C SER A 23 16.83 -3.60 -34.06
N SER A 24 16.34 -3.06 -32.93
CA SER A 24 15.39 -3.77 -32.05
C SER A 24 14.13 -4.27 -32.78
N ARG A 25 13.72 -3.60 -33.87
CA ARG A 25 12.60 -4.03 -34.72
C ARG A 25 12.91 -5.33 -35.47
N VAL A 26 14.10 -5.43 -36.06
CA VAL A 26 14.54 -6.61 -36.80
C VAL A 26 14.72 -7.79 -35.83
N ILE A 27 15.32 -7.55 -34.66
CA ILE A 27 15.49 -8.57 -33.62
C ILE A 27 14.13 -9.12 -33.15
N ALA A 28 13.15 -8.23 -32.90
CA ALA A 28 11.81 -8.61 -32.49
C ALA A 28 11.11 -9.53 -33.51
N GLN A 29 11.22 -9.19 -34.81
CA GLN A 29 10.69 -10.01 -35.89
C GLN A 29 11.40 -11.36 -36.00
N ARG A 30 12.74 -11.37 -35.94
CA ARG A 30 13.57 -12.56 -36.09
C ARG A 30 13.38 -13.59 -34.99
N LEU A 31 13.17 -13.12 -33.74
CA LEU A 31 13.01 -13.99 -32.57
C LEU A 31 11.55 -14.22 -32.17
N ALA A 32 10.59 -13.66 -32.93
CA ALA A 32 9.16 -13.69 -32.63
C ALA A 32 8.84 -13.23 -31.18
N VAL A 33 9.44 -12.11 -30.77
CA VAL A 33 9.21 -11.47 -29.46
C VAL A 33 8.79 -10.02 -29.64
N SER A 34 8.18 -9.42 -28.63
CA SER A 34 7.80 -8.00 -28.71
C SER A 34 9.04 -7.09 -28.74
N ARG A 35 8.96 -5.97 -29.47
CA ARG A 35 10.00 -4.92 -29.46
C ARG A 35 10.29 -4.40 -28.05
N THR A 36 9.28 -4.32 -27.20
CA THR A 36 9.43 -3.92 -25.79
C THR A 36 10.27 -4.91 -24.98
N THR A 37 10.16 -6.22 -25.28
CA THR A 37 10.99 -7.25 -24.66
C THR A 37 12.45 -7.11 -25.09
N VAL A 38 12.70 -6.86 -26.38
CA VAL A 38 14.04 -6.62 -26.91
C VAL A 38 14.69 -5.41 -26.23
N GLN A 39 14.02 -4.27 -26.24
CA GLN A 39 14.53 -3.03 -25.63
C GLN A 39 14.78 -3.19 -24.13
N LYS A 40 13.85 -3.83 -23.41
CA LYS A 40 14.00 -4.11 -21.98
C LYS A 40 15.27 -4.91 -21.67
N TRP A 41 15.58 -5.94 -22.47
CA TRP A 41 16.74 -6.80 -22.21
C TRP A 41 18.06 -6.17 -22.65
N ILE A 42 18.09 -5.42 -23.75
CA ILE A 42 19.26 -4.60 -24.15
C ILE A 42 19.61 -3.64 -23.01
N HIS A 43 18.65 -2.80 -22.61
CA HIS A 43 18.86 -1.81 -21.56
C HIS A 43 19.32 -2.45 -20.24
N ARG A 44 18.66 -3.52 -19.81
CA ARG A 44 19.06 -4.26 -18.60
C ARG A 44 20.46 -4.86 -18.70
N HIS A 45 20.87 -5.34 -19.87
CA HIS A 45 22.20 -5.89 -20.08
C HIS A 45 23.28 -4.79 -20.07
N GLU A 46 23.02 -3.65 -20.70
CA GLU A 46 23.90 -2.48 -20.64
C GLU A 46 24.08 -1.95 -19.20
N GLU A 47 23.00 -1.98 -18.40
CA GLU A 47 23.05 -1.52 -17.00
C GLU A 47 23.69 -2.52 -16.03
N THR A 48 23.48 -3.83 -16.21
CA THR A 48 23.78 -4.83 -15.18
C THR A 48 24.66 -5.99 -15.62
N GLY A 49 24.86 -6.18 -16.93
CA GLY A 49 25.53 -7.34 -17.50
C GLY A 49 24.82 -8.69 -17.26
N ASN A 50 23.62 -8.69 -16.65
CA ASN A 50 22.97 -9.91 -16.18
C ASN A 50 21.73 -10.31 -17.03
N LEU A 51 21.72 -11.56 -17.50
CA LEU A 51 20.63 -12.16 -18.28
C LEU A 51 19.68 -13.03 -17.44
N LEU A 52 19.99 -13.21 -16.16
CA LEU A 52 19.21 -14.01 -15.22
C LEU A 52 18.03 -13.18 -14.66
N ASP A 53 16.99 -13.90 -14.27
CA ASP A 53 15.93 -13.31 -13.46
C ASP A 53 16.52 -12.88 -12.11
N ALA A 54 16.00 -11.77 -11.57
CA ALA A 54 16.37 -11.39 -10.21
C ALA A 54 15.88 -12.45 -9.23
N GLU A 55 16.68 -12.78 -8.21
CA GLU A 55 16.21 -13.61 -7.11
C GLU A 55 14.97 -12.97 -6.49
N ARG A 56 13.85 -13.70 -6.51
CA ARG A 56 12.63 -13.25 -5.86
C ARG A 56 12.87 -13.28 -4.36
N ARG A 57 12.88 -12.12 -3.72
CA ARG A 57 12.80 -12.07 -2.26
C ARG A 57 11.41 -12.55 -1.83
N PRO A 58 11.31 -13.50 -0.90
CA PRO A 58 10.01 -13.86 -0.35
C PRO A 58 9.38 -12.61 0.31
N PRO A 59 8.05 -12.51 0.30
CA PRO A 59 7.37 -11.49 1.08
C PRO A 59 7.84 -11.52 2.55
N PRO A 60 7.86 -10.38 3.24
CA PRO A 60 8.16 -10.36 4.67
C PRO A 60 7.17 -11.24 5.43
N ARG A 61 7.65 -11.93 6.47
CA ARG A 61 6.79 -12.77 7.33
C ARG A 61 5.82 -11.88 8.10
N LEU A 62 4.55 -12.27 8.11
CA LEU A 62 3.49 -11.58 8.85
C LEU A 62 3.38 -12.07 10.30
N THR A 63 3.74 -13.32 10.58
CA THR A 63 3.62 -13.95 11.90
C THR A 63 4.99 -14.26 12.50
N SER A 64 5.08 -14.17 13.83
CA SER A 64 6.23 -14.64 14.59
C SER A 64 6.21 -16.17 14.74
N ARG A 65 7.35 -16.77 15.09
CA ARG A 65 7.43 -18.22 15.33
C ARG A 65 6.46 -18.68 16.43
N ALA A 66 6.30 -17.90 17.50
CA ALA A 66 5.35 -18.20 18.57
C ALA A 66 3.90 -18.16 18.07
N GLN A 67 3.58 -17.22 17.17
CA GLN A 67 2.27 -17.16 16.52
C GLN A 67 2.04 -18.37 15.60
N ASP A 68 3.06 -18.80 14.84
CA ASP A 68 2.97 -19.99 13.99
C ASP A 68 2.71 -21.27 14.82
N GLU A 69 3.41 -21.42 15.94
CA GLU A 69 3.19 -22.54 16.88
C GLU A 69 1.77 -22.52 17.46
N ALA A 70 1.27 -21.34 17.84
CA ALA A 70 -0.09 -21.17 18.31
C ALA A 70 -1.15 -21.47 17.23
N ILE A 71 -0.91 -21.09 15.97
CA ILE A 71 -1.78 -21.42 14.83
C ILE A 71 -1.82 -22.93 14.62
N GLN A 72 -0.66 -23.60 14.64
CA GLN A 72 -0.61 -25.05 14.50
C GLN A 72 -1.38 -25.74 15.62
N GLN A 73 -1.23 -25.28 16.86
CA GLN A 73 -1.97 -25.84 17.98
C GLN A 73 -3.48 -25.60 17.83
N ALA A 74 -3.88 -24.40 17.45
CA ALA A 74 -5.26 -24.04 17.18
C ALA A 74 -5.95 -24.95 16.15
N VAL A 75 -5.23 -25.36 15.10
CA VAL A 75 -5.71 -26.31 14.08
C VAL A 75 -5.71 -27.76 14.59
N ARG A 76 -4.77 -28.14 15.46
CA ARG A 76 -4.79 -29.47 16.10
C ARG A 76 -5.98 -29.63 17.03
N ASP A 77 -6.31 -28.59 17.79
CA ASP A 77 -7.39 -28.60 18.77
C ASP A 77 -8.77 -28.64 18.09
N ASP A 78 -8.93 -27.93 16.97
CA ASP A 78 -10.13 -27.97 16.13
C ASP A 78 -9.74 -27.94 14.64
N PRO A 79 -9.63 -29.11 13.99
CA PRO A 79 -9.26 -29.20 12.58
C PRO A 79 -10.26 -28.56 11.61
N PHE A 80 -11.50 -28.30 12.06
CA PHE A 80 -12.55 -27.68 11.25
C PHE A 80 -12.68 -26.17 11.48
N THR A 81 -11.84 -25.61 12.36
CA THR A 81 -11.82 -24.17 12.61
C THR A 81 -11.37 -23.41 11.36
N ASN A 82 -11.95 -22.23 11.12
CA ASN A 82 -11.58 -21.40 9.98
C ASN A 82 -10.48 -20.38 10.34
N ALA A 83 -9.78 -19.87 9.33
CA ALA A 83 -8.67 -18.93 9.52
C ALA A 83 -9.08 -17.61 10.21
N VAL A 84 -10.32 -17.16 10.05
CA VAL A 84 -10.83 -15.94 10.70
C VAL A 84 -10.95 -16.17 12.20
N SER A 85 -11.55 -17.30 12.60
CA SER A 85 -11.69 -17.69 14.01
C SER A 85 -10.33 -17.92 14.68
N ILE A 86 -9.35 -18.52 13.99
CA ILE A 86 -7.97 -18.63 14.49
C ILE A 86 -7.36 -17.25 14.71
N ARG A 87 -7.46 -16.36 13.71
CA ARG A 87 -6.90 -15.00 13.78
C ARG A 87 -7.48 -14.20 14.95
N GLU A 88 -8.79 -14.29 15.17
CA GLU A 88 -9.47 -13.61 16.28
C GLU A 88 -9.09 -14.20 17.63
N ARG A 89 -9.17 -15.53 17.77
CA ARG A 89 -8.81 -16.25 19.00
C ARG A 89 -7.36 -15.97 19.43
N LEU A 90 -6.44 -16.00 18.48
CA LEU A 90 -5.00 -15.80 18.73
C LEU A 90 -4.56 -14.33 18.63
N ARG A 91 -5.49 -13.40 18.37
CA ARG A 91 -5.21 -11.96 18.22
C ARG A 91 -4.03 -11.67 17.28
N LEU A 92 -3.94 -12.44 16.19
CA LEU A 92 -2.84 -12.32 15.24
C LEU A 92 -2.91 -10.99 14.51
N ASN A 93 -1.75 -10.37 14.28
CA ASN A 93 -1.61 -9.13 13.50
C ASN A 93 -2.43 -7.94 14.03
N GLN A 94 -2.72 -7.90 15.34
CA GLN A 94 -3.28 -6.69 15.94
C GLN A 94 -2.27 -5.55 15.79
N ARG A 95 -2.67 -4.48 15.09
CA ARG A 95 -1.91 -3.24 15.07
C ARG A 95 -1.81 -2.75 16.52
N SER A 96 -0.57 -2.59 16.98
CA SER A 96 -0.20 -2.27 18.35
C SER A 96 -0.48 -0.80 18.68
N HIS A 97 -1.74 -0.39 18.67
CA HIS A 97 -2.19 0.83 19.33
C HIS A 97 -3.52 0.53 20.00
N PRO A 98 -3.54 0.28 21.32
CA PRO A 98 -4.81 0.20 22.03
C PRO A 98 -5.56 1.51 21.81
N LEU A 99 -6.84 1.41 21.49
CA LEU A 99 -7.72 2.56 21.44
C LEU A 99 -7.67 3.28 22.80
N PRO A 100 -7.81 4.61 22.84
CA PRO A 100 -7.94 5.31 24.10
C PRO A 100 -9.12 4.74 24.90
N PRO A 101 -9.07 4.77 26.24
CA PRO A 101 -10.15 4.27 27.06
C PRO A 101 -11.43 5.08 26.81
N GLY A 102 -12.55 4.38 26.59
CA GLY A 102 -13.85 4.97 26.27
C GLY A 102 -14.25 4.80 24.81
N PRO A 103 -15.48 5.21 24.44
CA PRO A 103 -15.95 5.14 23.06
C PRO A 103 -15.11 6.05 22.16
N VAL A 104 -14.65 5.50 21.04
CA VAL A 104 -13.86 6.22 20.04
C VAL A 104 -14.76 6.67 18.90
N ILE A 105 -14.78 7.98 18.63
CA ILE A 105 -15.43 8.51 17.43
C ILE A 105 -14.53 8.23 16.24
N TYR A 106 -15.02 7.41 15.32
CA TYR A 106 -14.36 7.05 14.07
C TYR A 106 -14.88 7.92 12.93
N VAL A 107 -13.96 8.54 12.19
CA VAL A 107 -14.26 9.40 11.03
C VAL A 107 -13.67 8.76 9.78
N GLN A 108 -14.49 8.59 8.75
CA GLN A 108 -14.08 8.13 7.42
C GLN A 108 -14.86 8.86 6.33
N ASP A 109 -14.32 8.84 5.11
CA ASP A 109 -15.06 9.30 3.93
C ASP A 109 -16.16 8.28 3.53
N ARG A 110 -16.98 8.66 2.55
CA ARG A 110 -18.05 7.80 2.02
C ARG A 110 -17.63 7.03 0.76
N CYS A 111 -16.35 6.65 0.64
CA CYS A 111 -15.88 5.79 -0.45
C CYS A 111 -16.69 4.46 -0.51
N PRO A 112 -16.97 3.87 -1.69
CA PRO A 112 -17.82 2.67 -1.81
C PRO A 112 -17.40 1.49 -0.92
N ILE A 113 -16.11 1.33 -0.63
CA ILE A 113 -15.64 0.28 0.28
C ILE A 113 -16.02 0.53 1.74
N HIS A 114 -16.10 1.79 2.17
CA HIS A 114 -16.46 2.18 3.54
C HIS A 114 -17.98 2.13 3.78
N THR A 115 -18.77 2.31 2.72
CA THR A 115 -20.25 2.24 2.77
C THR A 115 -20.79 0.83 2.51
N ALA A 116 -19.92 -0.14 2.20
CA ALA A 116 -20.30 -1.53 1.99
C ALA A 116 -20.98 -2.13 3.24
N HIS A 117 -21.98 -2.99 3.02
CA HIS A 117 -22.79 -3.59 4.08
C HIS A 117 -21.96 -4.27 5.18
N ALA A 118 -20.96 -5.07 4.76
CA ALA A 118 -20.09 -5.78 5.70
C ALA A 118 -19.31 -4.83 6.63
N VAL A 119 -18.88 -3.66 6.12
CA VAL A 119 -18.17 -2.65 6.93
C VAL A 119 -19.14 -1.98 7.89
N GLN A 120 -20.33 -1.63 7.42
CA GLN A 120 -21.36 -1.00 8.25
C GLN A 120 -21.86 -1.94 9.37
N GLU A 121 -22.06 -3.22 9.06
CA GLU A 121 -22.38 -4.24 10.08
C GLU A 121 -21.27 -4.41 11.11
N TRP A 122 -20.01 -4.39 10.67
CA TRP A 122 -18.88 -4.46 11.59
C TRP A 122 -18.90 -3.31 12.60
N PHE A 123 -19.15 -2.07 12.15
CA PHE A 123 -19.28 -0.92 13.08
C PHE A 123 -20.48 -1.05 14.02
N ARG A 124 -21.65 -1.50 13.52
CA ARG A 124 -22.84 -1.69 14.37
C ARG A 124 -22.64 -2.73 15.48
N GLY A 125 -21.73 -3.68 15.30
CA GLY A 125 -21.39 -4.70 16.29
C GLY A 125 -20.36 -4.27 17.33
N ARG A 126 -19.91 -3.00 17.34
CA ARG A 126 -18.89 -2.48 18.26
C ARG A 126 -19.51 -1.54 19.28
N GLU A 127 -19.18 -1.74 20.55
CA GLU A 127 -19.55 -0.81 21.64
C GLU A 127 -18.44 0.22 21.92
N ASP A 128 -17.22 -0.07 21.49
CA ASP A 128 -16.03 0.74 21.73
C ASP A 128 -15.74 1.76 20.61
N VAL A 129 -16.50 1.72 19.51
CA VAL A 129 -16.32 2.58 18.34
C VAL A 129 -17.65 3.12 17.86
N GLU A 130 -17.75 4.44 17.76
CA GLU A 130 -18.89 5.16 17.19
C GLU A 130 -18.50 5.70 15.81
N LEU A 131 -19.18 5.26 14.75
CA LEU A 131 -18.97 5.80 13.41
C LEU A 131 -19.70 7.15 13.27
N LEU A 132 -18.94 8.23 13.06
CA LEU A 132 -19.50 9.57 12.84
C LEU A 132 -20.18 9.65 11.46
N ASP A 133 -21.43 10.13 11.43
CA ASP A 133 -22.12 10.42 10.17
C ASP A 133 -21.53 11.67 9.51
N TRP A 134 -20.55 11.44 8.64
CA TRP A 134 -19.80 12.48 7.95
C TRP A 134 -20.35 12.75 6.55
N GLN A 135 -20.23 13.99 6.08
CA GLN A 135 -20.73 14.41 4.77
C GLN A 135 -19.96 13.73 3.61
N SER A 136 -20.66 13.46 2.51
CA SER A 136 -20.13 12.75 1.33
C SER A 136 -19.15 13.56 0.48
N LYS A 137 -19.11 14.90 0.65
CA LYS A 137 -18.30 15.83 -0.15
C LYS A 137 -17.62 16.85 0.75
N GLY A 138 -16.47 16.48 1.32
CA GLY A 138 -15.75 17.35 2.24
C GLY A 138 -14.29 16.96 2.37
N ALA A 139 -13.55 16.95 1.26
CA ALA A 139 -12.10 16.82 1.29
C ALA A 139 -11.50 17.88 2.22
N ASP A 140 -11.94 19.14 2.07
CA ASP A 140 -11.56 20.27 2.94
C ASP A 140 -11.82 19.98 4.43
N LEU A 141 -12.88 19.23 4.75
CA LEU A 141 -13.25 18.89 6.12
C LEU A 141 -12.44 17.71 6.67
N ASN A 142 -11.96 16.81 5.80
CA ASN A 142 -11.27 15.60 6.22
C ASN A 142 -9.86 15.94 6.73
N PRO A 143 -9.58 15.80 8.04
CA PRO A 143 -8.27 16.13 8.60
C PRO A 143 -7.14 15.28 8.01
N LEU A 144 -7.44 14.11 7.43
CA LEU A 144 -6.45 13.26 6.78
C LEU A 144 -5.85 13.91 5.53
N GLU A 145 -6.55 14.79 4.83
CA GLU A 145 -6.00 15.48 3.65
C GLU A 145 -4.78 16.33 4.02
N ASN A 146 -4.78 16.96 5.21
CA ASN A 146 -3.60 17.69 5.68
C ASN A 146 -2.46 16.76 6.09
N VAL A 147 -2.77 15.58 6.60
CA VAL A 147 -1.75 14.56 6.89
C VAL A 147 -1.11 14.10 5.58
N TRP A 148 -1.91 13.81 4.56
CA TRP A 148 -1.41 13.45 3.23
C TRP A 148 -0.59 14.57 2.60
N ALA A 149 -1.07 15.81 2.63
CA ALA A 149 -0.33 16.96 2.13
C ALA A 149 1.04 17.10 2.82
N ASN A 150 1.13 16.91 4.14
CA ASN A 150 2.41 16.91 4.85
C ASN A 150 3.35 15.79 4.37
N MET A 151 2.82 14.60 4.08
CA MET A 151 3.61 13.46 3.62
C MET A 151 4.02 13.57 2.14
N VAL A 152 3.23 14.23 1.31
CA VAL A 152 3.50 14.39 -0.13
C VAL A 152 4.37 15.62 -0.40
N ASN A 153 4.27 16.69 0.39
CA ASN A 153 5.05 17.91 0.16
C ASN A 153 6.56 17.72 0.36
N CYS A 154 6.98 16.68 1.07
CA CYS A 154 8.39 16.30 1.23
C CYS A 154 8.85 15.23 0.23
N TRP A 155 7.96 14.79 -0.67
CA TRP A 155 8.28 13.80 -1.69
C TRP A 155 8.86 14.46 -2.94
N GLU A 156 10.02 13.95 -3.39
CA GLU A 156 10.65 14.34 -4.65
C GLU A 156 10.55 13.17 -5.66
N PRO A 157 9.63 13.25 -6.65
CA PRO A 157 9.38 12.17 -7.59
C PRO A 157 10.62 11.70 -8.36
N GLU A 158 11.58 12.60 -8.59
CA GLU A 158 12.82 12.33 -9.31
C GLU A 158 13.73 11.34 -8.57
N MET A 159 13.66 11.30 -7.24
CA MET A 159 14.51 10.45 -6.38
C MET A 159 13.95 9.04 -6.16
N GLU A 160 12.65 8.80 -6.42
CA GLU A 160 11.96 7.59 -5.95
C GLU A 160 11.15 6.89 -7.05
N ARG A 161 11.85 6.50 -8.12
CA ARG A 161 11.24 5.87 -9.32
C ARG A 161 10.81 4.40 -9.14
N ARG A 162 11.01 3.81 -7.95
CA ARG A 162 10.72 2.39 -7.67
C ARG A 162 9.67 2.27 -6.56
N PRO A 163 8.66 1.38 -6.69
CA PRO A 163 7.63 1.20 -5.68
C PRO A 163 8.18 0.94 -4.28
N GLU A 164 9.26 0.17 -4.16
CA GLU A 164 9.87 -0.14 -2.86
C GLU A 164 10.49 1.09 -2.19
N ALA A 165 11.09 1.99 -3.00
CA ALA A 165 11.65 3.24 -2.50
C ALA A 165 10.54 4.18 -2.02
N LEU A 166 9.46 4.30 -2.80
CA LEU A 166 8.29 5.10 -2.42
C LEU A 166 7.65 4.59 -1.13
N MET A 167 7.49 3.27 -0.97
CA MET A 167 6.95 2.67 0.27
C MET A 167 7.86 2.96 1.47
N ALA A 168 9.18 2.83 1.31
CA ALA A 168 10.13 3.11 2.39
C ALA A 168 10.12 4.60 2.79
N HIS A 169 10.06 5.52 1.82
CA HIS A 169 9.92 6.94 2.06
C HIS A 169 8.62 7.28 2.77
N THR A 170 7.49 6.79 2.26
CA THR A 170 6.16 7.01 2.85
C THR A 170 6.14 6.56 4.31
N GLN A 171 6.72 5.39 4.61
CA GLN A 171 6.85 4.90 5.98
C GLN A 171 7.74 5.81 6.84
N ALA A 172 8.89 6.26 6.33
CA ALA A 172 9.77 7.17 7.06
C ALA A 172 9.10 8.53 7.36
N GLN A 173 8.40 9.12 6.38
CA GLN A 173 7.66 10.36 6.59
C GLN A 173 6.53 10.19 7.61
N TRP A 174 5.81 9.07 7.55
CA TRP A 174 4.80 8.75 8.55
C TRP A 174 5.40 8.68 9.96
N GLU A 175 6.52 7.97 10.13
CA GLU A 175 7.21 7.86 11.42
C GLU A 175 7.73 9.22 11.93
N MET A 176 8.24 10.08 11.04
CA MET A 176 8.62 11.44 11.41
C MET A 176 7.41 12.30 11.81
N PHE A 177 6.30 12.19 11.08
CA PHE A 177 5.09 12.97 11.33
C PHE A 177 4.40 12.55 12.63
N ARG A 178 4.20 11.25 12.87
CA ARG A 178 3.54 10.74 14.09
C ARG A 178 4.31 11.07 15.37
N ASN A 179 5.61 11.33 15.27
CA ASN A 179 6.45 11.81 16.37
C ASN A 179 6.26 13.31 16.67
N LYS A 180 5.32 13.99 16.00
CA LYS A 180 4.89 15.37 16.24
C LYS A 180 3.45 15.41 16.76
N PRO A 181 3.18 15.01 18.02
CA PRO A 181 1.81 14.88 18.53
C PRO A 181 1.01 16.20 18.52
N ASN A 182 1.70 17.34 18.58
CA ASN A 182 1.06 18.65 18.51
C ASN A 182 0.51 18.97 17.12
N GLU A 183 1.10 18.44 16.03
CA GLU A 183 0.59 18.65 14.68
C GLU A 183 -0.74 17.93 14.46
N ILE A 184 -0.84 16.67 14.90
CA ILE A 184 -2.09 15.90 14.85
C ILE A 184 -3.18 16.62 15.64
N ARG A 185 -2.87 17.08 16.87
CA ARG A 185 -3.81 17.85 17.69
C ARG A 185 -4.25 19.13 17.00
N ARG A 186 -3.33 19.87 16.37
CA ARG A 186 -3.64 21.11 15.63
C ARG A 186 -4.57 20.84 14.45
N ILE A 187 -4.31 19.79 13.67
CA ILE A 187 -5.15 19.41 12.52
C ILE A 187 -6.56 19.07 13.00
N VAL A 188 -6.69 18.22 14.03
CA VAL A 188 -8.00 17.84 14.59
C VAL A 188 -8.71 19.05 15.18
N ALA A 189 -8.00 19.92 15.92
CA ALA A 189 -8.57 21.13 16.51
C ALA A 189 -9.04 22.16 15.47
N SER A 190 -8.59 22.06 14.22
CA SER A 190 -9.05 22.94 13.13
C SER A 190 -10.41 22.56 12.55
N VAL A 191 -10.90 21.34 12.80
CA VAL A 191 -12.15 20.83 12.21
C VAL A 191 -13.37 21.72 12.51
N PRO A 192 -13.59 22.24 13.75
CA PRO A 192 -14.70 23.14 14.04
C PRO A 192 -14.68 24.43 13.20
N ASP A 193 -13.51 25.02 12.95
CA ASP A 193 -13.39 26.23 12.15
C ASP A 193 -13.64 25.95 10.66
N ARG A 194 -13.21 24.78 10.16
CA ARG A 194 -13.53 24.34 8.79
C ARG A 194 -15.04 24.16 8.60
N LEU A 195 -15.71 23.54 9.57
CA LEU A 195 -17.17 23.39 9.56
C LEU A 195 -17.86 24.75 9.55
N ARG A 196 -17.38 25.71 10.37
CA ARG A 196 -17.90 27.08 10.36
C ARG A 196 -17.74 27.73 8.98
N ALA A 197 -16.57 27.59 8.36
CA ALA A 197 -16.32 28.12 7.02
C ALA A 197 -17.22 27.50 5.94
N VAL A 198 -17.53 26.20 6.03
CA VAL A 198 -18.50 25.54 5.13
C VAL A 198 -19.91 26.09 5.35
N ILE A 199 -20.32 26.27 6.59
CA ILE A 199 -21.64 26.84 6.94
C ILE A 199 -21.77 28.27 6.41
N GLU A 200 -20.77 29.11 6.64
CA GLU A 200 -20.73 30.51 6.15
C GLU A 200 -20.78 30.61 4.63
N LYS A 201 -20.28 29.59 3.92
CA LYS A 201 -20.32 29.50 2.46
C LYS A 201 -21.49 28.67 1.93
N GLU A 202 -22.46 28.31 2.77
CA GLU A 202 -23.64 27.52 2.40
C GLU A 202 -23.30 26.21 1.67
N GLY A 203 -22.21 25.53 2.08
CA GLY A 203 -21.72 24.31 1.43
C GLY A 203 -20.74 24.55 0.27
N GLY A 204 -20.35 25.80 0.00
CA GLY A 204 -19.35 26.16 -0.98
C GLY A 204 -17.90 25.85 -0.55
N TRP A 205 -16.97 25.95 -1.51
CA TRP A 205 -15.54 25.67 -1.34
C TRP A 205 -14.89 26.52 -0.26
N THR A 206 -14.14 25.92 0.65
CA THR A 206 -13.41 26.66 1.69
C THR A 206 -11.96 26.94 1.25
N GLY A 207 -11.20 27.67 2.07
CA GLY A 207 -9.77 27.91 1.83
C GLY A 207 -8.86 26.86 2.47
N TYR A 208 -9.44 25.76 2.95
CA TYR A 208 -8.75 24.66 3.63
C TYR A 208 -8.34 23.55 2.68
#